data_AF-A0A376TIC5-F1
#
_entry.id   AF-A0A376TIC5-F1
#
_cell.length_a   1.000
_cell.length_b   1.000
_cell.length_c   1.000
_cell.angle_alpha   90.00
_cell.angle_beta   90.00
_cell.angle_gamma   90.00
#
_symmetry.space_group_name_H-M   'P 1'
#
loop_
_entity.id
_entity.type
_entity.pdbx_description
1 polymer ?
#
loop_
_entity_poly.entity_id
_entity_poly.type
_entity_poly.pdbx_seq_one_letter_code
_entity_poly.pdbx_strand_id
1 'polypeptide(L)' 'MQAAGIGRAIAETLAARGAKVIGTATSENGAQAISDYLGANGKGLMLNVTDPASIESVLEKIRRRIW' A
#
# COMPACT_ATOMS: atom_id res chain seq x y z
N MET A 1 13.02 2.80 -13.92
CA MET A 1 12.83 1.83 -12.81
C MET A 1 11.35 1.47 -12.72
N GLN A 2 10.96 0.25 -13.11
CA GLN A 2 9.55 -0.22 -13.12
C GLN A 2 9.18 -0.98 -11.84
N ALA A 3 9.43 -0.41 -10.66
CA ALA A 3 9.11 -1.06 -9.37
C ALA A 3 7.59 -1.33 -9.18
N ALA A 4 6.72 -0.70 -9.97
CA ALA A 4 5.28 -0.83 -9.87
C ALA A 4 4.71 -2.17 -10.40
N GLY A 5 5.36 -2.82 -11.39
CA GLY A 5 4.79 -4.00 -12.05
C GLY A 5 4.75 -5.24 -11.17
N ILE A 6 5.91 -5.59 -10.58
CA ILE A 6 6.03 -6.77 -9.71
C ILE A 6 5.26 -6.57 -8.40
N GLY A 7 5.40 -5.37 -7.80
CA GLY A 7 4.69 -5.04 -6.56
C GLY A 7 3.17 -5.18 -6.71
N ARG A 8 2.62 -4.71 -7.84
CA ARG A 8 1.19 -4.87 -8.16
C ARG A 8 0.79 -6.33 -8.32
N ALA A 9 1.54 -7.12 -9.08
CA ALA A 9 1.21 -8.53 -9.30
C ALA A 9 1.20 -9.33 -7.98
N ILE A 10 2.14 -9.05 -7.07
CA ILE A 10 2.17 -9.66 -5.74
C ILE A 10 0.97 -9.21 -4.91
N ALA A 11 0.67 -7.90 -4.90
CA ALA A 11 -0.44 -7.32 -4.15
C ALA A 11 -1.79 -7.92 -4.59
N GLU A 12 -2.04 -8.01 -5.90
CA GLU A 12 -3.23 -8.63 -6.48
C GLU A 12 -3.32 -10.13 -6.13
N THR A 13 -2.20 -10.86 -6.20
CA THR A 13 -2.16 -12.28 -5.84
C THR A 13 -2.48 -12.52 -4.36
N LEU A 14 -1.95 -11.70 -3.46
CA LEU A 14 -2.22 -11.80 -2.03
C LEU A 14 -3.68 -11.44 -1.71
N ALA A 15 -4.19 -10.36 -2.30
CA ALA A 15 -5.59 -9.96 -2.15
C ALA A 15 -6.55 -11.05 -2.66
N ALA A 16 -6.25 -11.67 -3.80
CA ALA A 16 -7.04 -12.78 -4.35
C ALA A 16 -7.05 -14.03 -3.44
N ARG A 17 -6.04 -14.19 -2.59
CA ARG A 17 -5.96 -15.25 -1.58
C ARG A 17 -6.61 -14.89 -0.24
N GLY A 18 -7.33 -13.76 -0.17
CA GLY A 18 -8.03 -13.30 1.02
C GLY A 18 -7.16 -12.55 2.03
N ALA A 19 -5.91 -12.22 1.69
CA ALA A 19 -5.08 -11.39 2.55
C ALA A 19 -5.52 -9.91 2.48
N LYS A 20 -5.38 -9.20 3.59
CA LYS A 20 -5.47 -7.74 3.61
C LYS A 20 -4.13 -7.15 3.18
N VAL A 21 -4.14 -6.32 2.14
CA VAL A 21 -2.91 -5.82 1.52
C VAL A 21 -2.76 -4.32 1.71
N ILE A 22 -1.63 -3.89 2.27
CA ILE A 22 -1.21 -2.49 2.25
C ILE A 22 -0.14 -2.34 1.17
N GLY A 23 -0.44 -1.60 0.11
CA GLY A 23 0.57 -1.19 -0.86
C GLY A 23 1.06 0.22 -0.55
N THR A 24 2.30 0.52 -0.92
CA THR A 24 2.88 1.85 -0.67
C THR A 24 3.46 2.46 -1.95
N ALA A 25 3.43 3.79 -2.01
CA ALA A 25 4.05 4.56 -3.09
C ALA A 25 4.68 5.83 -2.51
N THR A 26 5.68 6.38 -3.20
CA THR A 26 6.30 7.65 -2.81
C THR A 26 5.48 8.88 -3.24
N SER A 27 4.38 8.68 -3.95
CA SER A 27 3.46 9.73 -4.39
C SER A 27 2.03 9.42 -3.99
N GLU A 28 1.23 10.46 -3.77
CA GLU A 28 -0.21 10.31 -3.48
C GLU A 28 -0.96 9.65 -4.63
N ASN A 29 -0.68 10.04 -5.88
CA ASN A 29 -1.29 9.43 -7.05
C ASN A 29 -1.00 7.92 -7.13
N GLY A 30 0.22 7.50 -6.79
CA GLY A 30 0.56 6.08 -6.74
C GLY A 30 -0.21 5.34 -5.64
N ALA A 31 -0.32 5.93 -4.45
CA ALA A 31 -1.09 5.36 -3.34
C ALA A 31 -2.59 5.28 -3.65
N GLN A 32 -3.13 6.28 -4.37
CA GLN A 32 -4.52 6.25 -4.79
C GLN A 32 -4.76 5.14 -5.82
N ALA A 33 -3.93 5.04 -6.86
CA ALA A 33 -4.02 3.96 -7.85
C ALA A 33 -3.93 2.57 -7.20
N ILE A 34 -3.09 2.41 -6.17
CA ILE A 34 -3.02 1.18 -5.37
C ILE A 34 -4.32 0.88 -4.63
N SER A 35 -4.92 1.89 -4.02
CA SER A 35 -6.21 1.75 -3.37
C SER A 35 -7.30 1.33 -4.37
N ASP A 36 -7.28 1.91 -5.56
CA ASP A 36 -8.30 1.68 -6.59
C ASP A 36 -8.27 0.23 -7.09
N TYR A 37 -7.09 -0.34 -7.38
CA TYR A 37 -7.02 -1.72 -7.86
C TYR A 37 -7.17 -2.77 -6.74
N LEU A 38 -6.82 -2.46 -5.48
CA LEU A 38 -7.01 -3.39 -4.35
C LEU A 38 -8.45 -3.39 -3.79
N GLY A 39 -9.19 -2.29 -3.96
CA GLY A 39 -10.57 -2.16 -3.50
C GLY A 39 -10.74 -2.46 -2.01
N ALA A 40 -11.74 -3.27 -1.66
CA ALA A 40 -12.02 -3.62 -0.26
C ALA A 40 -10.95 -4.53 0.39
N ASN A 41 -10.08 -5.15 -0.41
CA ASN A 41 -9.06 -6.08 0.06
C ASN A 41 -7.74 -5.39 0.43
N GLY A 42 -7.63 -4.07 0.21
CA GLY A 42 -6.42 -3.37 0.54
C GLY A 42 -6.51 -1.86 0.55
N LYS A 43 -5.38 -1.22 0.81
CA LYS A 43 -5.26 0.24 0.74
C LYS A 43 -3.86 0.61 0.28
N GLY A 44 -3.77 1.64 -0.55
CA GLY A 44 -2.52 2.32 -0.82
C GLY A 44 -2.24 3.44 0.18
N LEU A 45 -1.00 3.53 0.65
CA LEU A 45 -0.51 4.61 1.50
C LEU A 45 0.71 5.27 0.89
N MET A 46 0.80 6.60 0.99
CA MET A 46 2.02 7.30 0.65
C MET A 46 3.07 7.06 1.75
N LEU A 47 4.25 6.59 1.36
CA LEU A 47 5.35 6.32 2.26
C LEU A 47 6.66 6.73 1.58
N ASN A 48 7.46 7.52 2.30
CA ASN A 48 8.86 7.70 1.97
C ASN A 48 9.73 6.91 2.96
N VAL A 49 10.36 5.84 2.49
CA VAL A 49 11.18 4.95 3.33
C VAL A 49 12.48 5.61 3.84
N THR A 50 12.88 6.74 3.27
CA THR A 50 14.06 7.49 3.75
C THR A 50 13.71 8.52 4.82
N ASP A 51 12.42 8.71 5.12
CA ASP A 51 11.92 9.65 6.12
C ASP A 51 11.33 8.88 7.32
N PRO A 52 12.02 8.86 8.47
CA PRO A 52 11.53 8.20 9.67
C PRO A 52 10.16 8.69 10.13
N ALA A 53 9.83 9.97 9.96
CA ALA A 53 8.54 10.51 10.34
C ALA A 53 7.41 9.98 9.43
N SER A 54 7.69 9.83 8.13
CA SER A 54 6.78 9.20 7.17
C SER A 54 6.50 7.74 7.55
N ILE A 55 7.55 6.99 7.93
CA ILE A 55 7.41 5.59 8.38
C ILE A 55 6.52 5.49 9.61
N GLU A 56 6.80 6.27 10.66
CA GLU A 56 6.03 6.23 11.90
C GLU A 56 4.55 6.57 11.65
N SER A 57 4.28 7.62 10.85
CA SER A 57 2.92 8.00 10.48
C SER A 57 2.17 6.87 9.76
N VAL A 58 2.84 6.16 8.85
CA VAL A 58 2.24 5.04 8.12
C VAL A 58 1.99 3.84 9.03
N LEU A 59 2.94 3.51 9.90
CA LEU A 59 2.77 2.41 10.85
C LEU A 59 1.61 2.66 11.82
N GLU A 60 1.44 3.90 12.30
CA GLU A 60 0.29 4.31 13.10
C GLU A 60 -1.04 4.16 12.34
N LYS A 61 -1.07 4.56 11.06
CA LYS A 61 -2.25 4.38 10.20
C LYS A 61 -2.60 2.90 9.98
N ILE A 62 -1.59 2.04 9.82
CA ILE A 62 -1.79 0.59 9.68
C ILE A 62 -2.32 0.00 10.98
N ARG A 63 -1.75 0.37 12.13
CA ARG A 63 -2.14 -0.14 13.45
C ARG A 63 -3.58 0.22 13.82
N ARG A 64 -4.02 1.44 13.50
CA ARG A 64 -5.40 1.89 13.75
C ARG A 64 -6.43 1.26 12.82
N ARG A 65 -6.00 0.61 11.74
CA ARG A 65 -6.93 0.01 10.80
C ARG A 65 -7.54 -1.25 11.41
N ILE A 66 -8.84 -1.20 11.59
CA ILE A 66 -9.68 -2.38 11.85
C ILE A 66 -10.15 -2.88 10.49
N TRP A 67 -9.90 -4.15 10.19
CA TRP A 67 -10.02 -4.77 8.86
C TRP A 67 -11.28 -5.60 8.68
#